data_AF-A0A1J5KSL8-F1
#
_entry.id   AF-A0A1J5KSL8-F1
#
_cell.length_a   1.000
_cell.length_b   1.000
_cell.length_c   1.000
_cell.angle_alpha   90.00
_cell.angle_beta   90.00
_cell.angle_gamma   90.00
#
_symmetry.space_group_name_H-M   'P 1'
#
loop_
_entity.id
_entity.type
_entity.pdbx_description
1 polymer ?
#
loop_
_entity_poly.entity_id
_entity_poly.type
_entity_poly.pdbx_seq_one_letter_code
_entity_poly.pdbx_strand_id
1 'polypeptide(L)'
;MKCCKKNDKSVIDFNLDGLICYCFQHSKKDLYDAVKAGTEEAIINDIKSKMKDPGCFCEKSNPSGKCCMADTMAFVNHVKSQRD
;
A
#
# COMPACT_ATOMS: atom_id res chain seq x y z
N MET A 1 -23.00 -13.66 -30.21
CA MET A 1 -21.55 -13.49 -29.99
C MET A 1 -21.30 -12.98 -28.57
N LYS A 2 -20.47 -13.70 -27.79
CA LYS A 2 -20.04 -13.34 -26.42
C LYS A 2 -18.83 -12.41 -26.50
N CYS A 3 -18.88 -11.25 -25.84
CA CYS A 3 -17.70 -10.49 -25.41
C CYS A 3 -18.06 -9.59 -24.21
N CYS A 4 -18.25 -10.18 -23.03
CA CYS A 4 -18.08 -9.45 -21.76
C CYS A 4 -16.62 -9.61 -21.35
N LYS A 5 -15.76 -8.64 -21.67
CA LYS A 5 -14.42 -8.58 -21.09
C LYS A 5 -14.55 -8.00 -19.68
N LYS A 6 -14.64 -8.91 -18.70
CA LYS A 6 -14.63 -8.57 -17.28
C LYS A 6 -13.23 -8.07 -16.89
N ASN A 7 -13.22 -6.87 -16.31
CA ASN A 7 -12.30 -6.35 -15.30
C ASN A 7 -10.81 -6.59 -15.50
N ASP A 8 -10.13 -5.53 -15.93
CA ASP A 8 -8.76 -5.17 -15.52
C ASP A 8 -8.68 -5.12 -13.99
N LYS A 9 -8.65 -6.28 -13.33
CA LYS A 9 -8.08 -6.35 -11.98
C LYS A 9 -6.58 -6.26 -12.20
N SER A 10 -6.01 -5.08 -11.96
CA SER A 10 -4.57 -4.91 -11.78
C SER A 10 -4.06 -6.10 -10.97
N VAL A 11 -3.25 -6.95 -11.59
CA VAL A 11 -2.64 -8.10 -10.93
C VAL A 11 -1.63 -7.51 -9.94
N ILE A 12 -2.11 -7.13 -8.75
CA ILE A 12 -1.22 -6.83 -7.63
C ILE A 12 -0.68 -8.19 -7.25
N ASP A 13 0.56 -8.46 -7.63
CA ASP A 13 1.31 -9.59 -7.12
C ASP A 13 1.34 -9.47 -5.59
N PHE A 14 0.54 -10.31 -4.93
CA PHE A 14 0.29 -10.24 -3.49
C PHE A 14 1.41 -10.93 -2.72
N ASN A 15 2.65 -10.54 -3.02
CA ASN A 15 3.80 -10.92 -2.20
C ASN A 15 3.94 -9.91 -1.04
N LEU A 16 4.03 -10.43 0.19
CA LEU A 16 4.25 -9.68 1.42
C LEU A 16 5.72 -9.24 1.63
N ASP A 17 6.62 -9.67 0.76
CA ASP A 17 8.01 -9.26 0.78
C ASP A 17 8.18 -7.79 0.34
N GLY A 18 9.14 -7.12 0.99
CA GLY A 18 9.60 -5.79 0.65
C GLY A 18 8.83 -4.64 1.30
N LEU A 19 9.22 -3.43 0.91
CA LEU A 19 8.67 -2.19 1.45
C LEU A 19 7.44 -1.75 0.65
N ILE A 20 6.41 -1.31 1.38
CA ILE A 20 5.27 -0.58 0.80
C ILE A 20 5.55 0.92 0.79
N CYS A 21 6.31 1.44 1.77
CA CYS A 21 6.78 2.82 1.77
C CYS A 21 8.28 2.90 2.03
N TYR A 22 9.04 3.24 0.99
CA TYR A 22 10.50 3.29 1.02
C TYR A 22 11.06 4.46 1.84
N CYS A 23 10.38 5.61 1.87
CA CYS A 23 10.81 6.77 2.66
C CYS A 23 10.88 6.48 4.16
N PHE A 24 9.93 5.70 4.67
CA PHE A 24 9.72 5.49 6.12
C PHE A 24 9.83 4.02 6.53
N GLN A 25 10.29 3.17 5.61
CA GLN A 25 10.58 1.75 5.83
C GLN A 25 9.41 0.92 6.38
N HIS A 26 8.18 1.25 5.99
CA HIS A 26 7.03 0.37 6.25
C HIS A 26 7.04 -0.81 5.29
N SER A 27 6.98 -2.03 5.82
CA SER A 27 6.92 -3.25 5.01
C SER A 27 5.48 -3.58 4.59
N LYS A 28 5.32 -4.34 3.50
CA LYS A 28 4.01 -4.88 3.11
C LYS A 28 3.46 -5.83 4.18
N LYS A 29 4.34 -6.59 4.83
CA LYS A 29 3.98 -7.50 5.92
C LYS A 29 3.42 -6.76 7.14
N ASP A 30 4.07 -5.69 7.58
CA ASP A 30 3.58 -4.90 8.73
C ASP A 30 2.21 -4.30 8.44
N LEU A 31 2.01 -3.77 7.22
CA LEU A 31 0.73 -3.24 6.80
C LEU A 31 -0.34 -4.35 6.71
N TYR A 32 0.01 -5.53 6.20
CA TYR A 32 -0.90 -6.67 6.17
C TYR A 32 -1.35 -7.07 7.56
N ASP A 33 -0.40 -7.27 8.48
CA ASP A 33 -0.68 -7.67 9.87
C ASP A 33 -1.55 -6.60 10.57
N ALA A 34 -1.26 -5.31 10.35
CA ALA A 34 -2.06 -4.21 10.86
C ALA A 34 -3.50 -4.21 10.32
N VAL A 35 -3.70 -4.44 9.02
CA VAL A 35 -5.06 -4.54 8.45
C VAL A 35 -5.81 -5.75 9.01
N LYS A 36 -5.13 -6.89 9.21
CA LYS A 36 -5.75 -8.07 9.84
C LYS A 36 -6.13 -7.78 11.30
N ALA A 37 -5.33 -7.00 12.02
CA ALA A 37 -5.61 -6.57 13.39
C ALA A 37 -6.60 -5.40 13.50
N GLY A 38 -6.92 -4.70 12.40
CA GLY A 38 -7.75 -3.49 12.41
C GLY A 38 -7.03 -2.25 12.96
N THR A 39 -5.71 -2.22 12.85
CA THR A 39 -4.82 -1.17 13.38
C THR A 39 -4.04 -0.44 12.29
N GLU A 40 -4.42 -0.61 11.02
CA GLU A 40 -3.72 -0.02 9.86
C GLU A 40 -3.67 1.51 9.87
N GLU A 41 -4.60 2.16 10.57
CA GLU A 41 -4.60 3.62 10.73
C GLU A 41 -3.33 4.13 11.40
N ALA A 42 -2.69 3.33 12.27
CA ALA A 42 -1.42 3.71 12.90
C ALA A 42 -0.30 3.89 11.85
N ILE A 43 -0.17 2.96 10.91
CA ILE A 43 0.82 3.04 9.81
C ILE A 43 0.47 4.16 8.85
N ILE A 44 -0.81 4.29 8.48
CA ILE A 44 -1.28 5.35 7.57
C ILE A 44 -1.01 6.74 8.17
N ASN A 45 -1.29 6.93 9.45
CA ASN A 45 -1.07 8.20 10.13
C ASN A 45 0.42 8.50 10.33
N ASP A 46 1.25 7.49 10.62
CA ASP A 46 2.71 7.65 10.67
C ASP A 46 3.26 8.13 9.32
N ILE A 47 2.86 7.51 8.21
CA ILE A 47 3.24 7.95 6.85
C ILE A 47 2.80 9.40 6.61
N LYS A 48 1.53 9.72 6.86
CA LYS A 48 0.99 11.09 6.67
C LYS A 48 1.72 12.13 7.51
N SER A 49 2.05 11.79 8.76
CA SER A 49 2.77 12.71 9.65
C SER A 49 4.19 12.95 9.13
N LYS A 50 4.91 11.88 8.80
CA LYS A 50 6.29 11.98 8.31
C LYS A 50 6.40 12.65 6.93
N MET A 51 5.35 12.55 6.10
CA MET A 51 5.25 13.32 4.86
C MET A 51 5.21 14.85 5.10
N LYS A 52 4.69 15.30 6.24
CA LYS A 52 4.66 16.73 6.60
C LYS A 52 5.98 17.18 7.20
N ASP A 53 6.54 16.37 8.09
CA ASP A 53 7.80 16.62 8.78
C ASP A 53 8.37 15.25 9.23
N PRO A 54 9.56 14.82 8.76
CA PRO A 54 10.61 15.60 8.08
C PRO A 54 10.41 15.82 6.56
N GLY A 55 9.34 15.30 5.97
CA GLY A 55 9.11 15.31 4.52
C GLY A 55 9.41 13.96 3.85
N CYS A 56 9.00 13.80 2.58
CA CYS A 56 9.27 12.59 1.78
C CYS A 56 10.14 12.89 0.55
N PHE A 57 10.89 11.88 0.11
CA PHE A 57 11.72 11.89 -1.10
C PHE A 57 11.31 10.70 -1.99
N CYS A 58 9.99 10.54 -2.13
CA CYS A 58 9.35 9.38 -2.74
C CYS A 58 9.76 9.20 -4.21
N GLU A 59 9.94 10.30 -4.95
CA GLU A 59 10.37 10.29 -6.36
C GLU A 59 11.76 9.68 -6.59
N LYS A 60 12.61 9.68 -5.55
CA LYS A 60 13.98 9.12 -5.60
C LYS A 60 14.09 7.75 -4.94
N SER A 61 13.34 7.53 -3.86
CA SER A 61 13.49 6.34 -3.00
C SER A 61 12.51 5.22 -3.31
N ASN A 62 11.31 5.54 -3.82
CA ASN A 62 10.35 4.53 -4.22
C ASN A 62 10.67 4.06 -5.65
N PRO A 63 10.89 2.76 -5.92
CA PRO A 63 11.22 2.26 -7.25
C PRO A 63 10.21 2.64 -8.35
N SER A 64 8.95 2.87 -7.99
CA SER A 64 7.91 3.35 -8.91
C SER A 64 8.05 4.82 -9.30
N GLY A 65 8.91 5.58 -8.61
CA GLY A 65 9.03 7.03 -8.73
C GLY A 65 7.82 7.81 -8.22
N LYS A 66 6.86 7.13 -7.54
CA LYS A 66 5.59 7.73 -7.10
C LYS A 66 5.45 7.70 -5.58
N CYS A 67 4.52 8.49 -5.05
CA CYS A 67 4.20 8.49 -3.62
C CYS A 67 3.66 7.11 -3.16
N CYS A 68 4.23 6.57 -2.09
CA CYS A 68 3.85 5.27 -1.52
C CYS A 68 2.39 5.21 -1.04
N MET A 69 1.74 6.38 -0.86
CA MET A 69 0.39 6.48 -0.34
C MET A 69 -0.65 5.83 -1.25
N ALA A 70 -0.47 5.92 -2.57
CA ALA A 70 -1.37 5.26 -3.53
C ALA A 70 -1.34 3.74 -3.35
N ASP A 71 -0.14 3.16 -3.31
CA ASP A 71 0.07 1.72 -3.12
C ASP A 71 -0.40 1.26 -1.74
N THR A 72 -0.16 2.05 -0.70
CA THR A 72 -0.60 1.80 0.69
C THR A 72 -2.12 1.67 0.77
N MET A 73 -2.87 2.63 0.21
CA MET A 73 -4.34 2.60 0.25
C MET A 73 -4.92 1.48 -0.62
N ALA A 74 -4.33 1.23 -1.80
CA ALA A 74 -4.73 0.11 -2.65
C ALA A 74 -4.53 -1.24 -1.94
N PHE A 75 -3.40 -1.40 -1.25
CA PHE A 75 -3.09 -2.60 -0.48
C PHE A 75 -4.10 -2.81 0.67
N VAL A 76 -4.38 -1.77 1.47
CA VAL A 76 -5.37 -1.85 2.55
C VAL A 76 -6.74 -2.28 2.04
N ASN A 77 -7.23 -1.65 0.97
CA ASN A 77 -8.52 -1.99 0.37
C ASN A 77 -8.55 -3.44 -0.13
N HIS A 78 -7.45 -3.89 -0.74
CA HIS A 78 -7.34 -5.26 -1.21
C HIS A 78 -7.40 -6.26 -0.05
N VAL A 79 -6.60 -6.07 1.01
CA VAL A 79 -6.61 -6.97 2.18
C VAL A 79 -7.99 -6.98 2.86
N LYS A 80 -8.65 -5.81 2.98
CA LYS A 80 -10.01 -5.72 3.54
C LYS A 80 -11.03 -6.48 2.70
N SER A 81 -10.97 -6.37 1.37
CA SER A 81 -11.91 -7.06 0.46
C SER A 81 -11.76 -8.58 0.43
N GLN A 82 -10.67 -9.13 0.98
CA GLN A 82 -10.49 -10.57 1.18
C GLN A 82 -10.99 -11.07 2.54
N ARG A 83 -11.57 -10.18 3.36
CA ARG A 83 -12.15 -10.52 4.68
C ARG A 83 -13.65 -10.85 4.60
N ASP A 84 -14.24 -10.70 3.42
CA ASP A 84 -15.63 -11.03 3.06
C ASP A 84 -15.69 -12.40 2.36
#